data_AF-A0A8X6V085-F1
#
_entry.id   AF-A0A8X6V085-F1
#
_cell.length_a   1.000
_cell.length_b   1.000
_cell.length_c   1.000
_cell.angle_alpha   90.00
_cell.angle_beta   90.00
_cell.angle_gamma   90.00
#
_symmetry.space_group_name_H-M   'P 1'
#
loop_
_entity.id
_entity.type
_entity.pdbx_description
1 polymer ?
#
loop_
_entity_poly.entity_id
_entity_poly.type
_entity_poly.pdbx_seq_one_letter_code
_entity_poly.pdbx_strand_id
1 'polypeptide(L)'
;MGSKLYTGGIFVDGSLKNTPLHRNDPNVLFLTYEAILENTAEAILKIASFLDDAKYAEPLRQDPEKLNNVLKYSSFKHMKESVQSSLDDIIKMTPDEIAKSDLPDVLKNIFSQIPKEHLPDDGSPPSVNFIRKGIIGDWRNHFSEDQSKRMDQKFAERTKGTDIPNLWKNYM
;
A
#
# COMPACT_ATOMS: atom_id res chain seq x y z
N MET A 1 -21.26 -10.23 -8.15
CA MET A 1 -20.91 -8.80 -8.24
C MET A 1 -19.52 -8.64 -7.66
N GLY A 2 -18.56 -8.12 -8.44
CA GLY A 2 -17.18 -7.96 -7.99
C GLY A 2 -16.95 -6.55 -7.43
N SER A 3 -16.59 -6.46 -6.16
CA SER A 3 -16.11 -5.23 -5.53
C SER A 3 -14.70 -4.91 -6.02
N LYS A 4 -14.38 -3.62 -6.22
CA LYS A 4 -13.04 -3.15 -6.60
C LYS A 4 -12.53 -2.15 -5.57
N LEU A 5 -11.32 -2.39 -5.05
CA LEU A 5 -10.59 -1.52 -4.14
C LEU A 5 -9.52 -0.75 -4.92
N TYR A 6 -9.47 0.57 -4.74
CA TYR A 6 -8.47 1.43 -5.39
C TYR A 6 -7.71 2.24 -4.32
N THR A 7 -6.37 2.20 -4.38
CA THR A 7 -5.48 3.04 -3.58
C THR A 7 -4.78 4.03 -4.52
N GLY A 8 -4.97 5.33 -4.29
CA GLY A 8 -4.44 6.39 -5.15
C GLY A 8 -3.15 7.00 -4.60
N GLY A 9 -2.12 7.12 -5.46
CA GLY A 9 -0.95 7.99 -5.27
C GLY A 9 -0.88 9.03 -6.40
N ILE A 10 0.01 10.03 -6.29
CA ILE A 10 0.09 11.27 -7.11
C ILE A 10 0.34 11.05 -8.63
N PHE A 11 0.40 9.80 -9.12
CA PHE A 11 0.61 9.51 -10.54
C PHE A 11 -0.70 9.62 -11.33
N VAL A 12 -0.94 10.81 -11.87
CA VAL A 12 -2.09 11.11 -12.75
C VAL A 12 -1.89 10.49 -14.15
N ASP A 13 -1.85 9.16 -14.22
CA ASP A 13 -2.01 8.34 -15.44
C ASP A 13 -3.43 7.73 -15.48
N GLY A 14 -3.78 6.99 -16.54
CA GLY A 14 -5.11 6.53 -16.94
C GLY A 14 -6.02 5.96 -15.84
N SER A 15 -5.47 5.38 -14.78
CA SER A 15 -6.25 4.93 -13.62
C SER A 15 -6.90 6.10 -12.85
N LEU A 16 -6.19 7.22 -12.66
CA LEU A 16 -6.74 8.40 -11.96
C LEU A 16 -7.61 9.31 -12.83
N LYS A 17 -7.71 9.06 -14.14
CA LYS A 17 -8.72 9.78 -14.96
C LYS A 17 -10.13 9.22 -14.78
N ASN A 18 -10.23 7.89 -14.59
CA ASN A 18 -11.52 7.21 -14.51
C ASN A 18 -11.93 6.89 -13.07
N THR A 19 -11.02 6.52 -12.17
CA THR A 19 -11.37 6.16 -10.79
C THR A 19 -12.06 7.30 -10.01
N PRO A 20 -11.63 8.58 -10.12
CA PRO A 20 -12.36 9.68 -9.48
C PRO A 20 -13.77 9.91 -10.03
N LEU A 21 -14.04 9.54 -11.29
CA LEU A 21 -15.39 9.64 -11.89
C LEU A 21 -16.36 8.61 -11.29
N HIS A 22 -15.83 7.43 -10.91
CA HIS A 22 -16.60 6.32 -10.35
C HIS A 22 -16.54 6.23 -8.83
N ARG A 23 -15.86 7.17 -8.15
CA ARG A 23 -15.63 7.09 -6.71
C ARG A 23 -16.91 7.13 -5.86
N ASN A 24 -18.00 7.64 -6.45
CA ASN A 24 -19.31 7.74 -5.80
C ASN A 24 -20.21 6.53 -6.15
N ASP A 25 -19.71 5.58 -6.94
CA ASP A 25 -20.47 4.39 -7.29
C ASP A 25 -20.63 3.50 -6.06
N PRO A 26 -21.81 2.87 -5.85
CA PRO A 26 -22.11 2.12 -4.63
C PRO A 26 -21.17 0.91 -4.39
N ASN A 27 -20.52 0.42 -5.44
CA ASN A 27 -19.59 -0.72 -5.39
C ASN A 27 -18.12 -0.29 -5.51
N VAL A 28 -17.81 0.98 -5.24
CA VAL A 28 -16.45 1.52 -5.24
C VAL A 28 -16.18 2.20 -3.91
N LEU A 29 -15.17 1.71 -3.18
CA LEU A 29 -14.64 2.41 -2.02
C LEU A 29 -13.37 3.15 -2.42
N PHE A 30 -13.41 4.47 -2.26
CA PHE A 30 -12.25 5.33 -2.50
C PHE A 30 -11.60 5.73 -1.16
N LEU A 31 -10.32 5.40 -1.01
CA LEU A 31 -9.49 5.80 0.12
C LEU A 31 -8.15 6.35 -0.36
N THR A 32 -7.72 7.46 0.22
CA THR A 32 -6.37 8.02 0.04
C THR A 32 -5.42 7.41 1.07
N TYR A 33 -4.17 7.20 0.68
CA TYR A 33 -3.14 6.69 1.59
C TYR A 33 -2.99 7.57 2.84
N GLU A 34 -3.06 8.89 2.64
CA GLU A 34 -2.90 9.87 3.70
C GLU A 34 -4.02 9.77 4.75
N ALA A 35 -5.28 9.68 4.32
CA ALA A 35 -6.41 9.45 5.23
C ALA A 35 -6.32 8.13 6.01
N ILE A 36 -5.75 7.06 5.42
CA ILE A 36 -5.53 5.79 6.13
C ILE A 36 -4.50 5.96 7.25
N LEU A 37 -3.44 6.76 7.02
CA LEU A 37 -2.43 7.02 8.03
C LEU A 37 -2.89 8.02 9.08
N GLU A 38 -3.73 8.99 8.72
CA GLU A 38 -4.26 9.98 9.65
C GLU A 38 -5.26 9.36 10.64
N ASN A 39 -6.13 8.46 10.17
CA ASN A 39 -7.05 7.72 11.04
C ASN A 39 -7.27 6.27 10.56
N THR A 40 -6.34 5.39 10.93
CA THR A 40 -6.37 3.98 10.51
C THR A 40 -7.61 3.25 11.00
N ALA A 41 -8.09 3.55 12.21
CA ALA A 41 -9.28 2.90 12.77
C ALA A 41 -10.53 3.23 11.94
N GLU A 42 -10.72 4.50 11.59
CA GLU A 42 -11.82 4.93 10.74
C GLU A 42 -11.73 4.33 9.33
N ALA A 43 -10.52 4.27 8.75
CA ALA A 43 -10.32 3.63 7.45
C ALA A 43 -10.66 2.13 7.48
N ILE A 44 -10.25 1.41 8.53
CA ILE A 44 -10.62 0.00 8.74
C ILE A 44 -12.13 -0.16 8.83
N LEU A 45 -12.80 0.68 9.62
CA LEU A 45 -14.26 0.62 9.76
C LEU A 45 -14.96 0.93 8.43
N LYS A 46 -14.48 1.90 7.64
CA LYS A 46 -15.00 2.20 6.30
C LYS A 46 -14.86 1.00 5.36
N ILE A 47 -13.71 0.32 5.37
CA ILE A 47 -13.48 -0.90 4.58
C ILE A 47 -14.43 -2.01 5.02
N ALA A 48 -14.55 -2.24 6.34
CA ALA A 48 -15.42 -3.26 6.90
C ALA A 48 -16.89 -3.02 6.52
N SER A 49 -17.37 -1.79 6.66
CA SER A 49 -18.74 -1.38 6.30
C SER A 49 -19.02 -1.55 4.81
N PHE A 50 -18.04 -1.21 3.97
CA PHE A 50 -18.16 -1.37 2.52
C PHE A 50 -18.24 -2.83 2.08
N LEU A 51 -17.54 -3.74 2.77
CA LEU A 51 -17.59 -5.16 2.46
C LEU A 51 -18.92 -5.79 2.92
N ASP A 52 -19.27 -5.61 4.19
CA ASP A 52 -20.55 -6.00 4.80
C ASP A 52 -20.61 -5.44 6.23
N ASP A 53 -21.52 -4.51 6.47
CA ASP A 53 -21.61 -3.81 7.75
C ASP A 53 -21.96 -4.76 8.91
N ALA A 54 -22.91 -5.67 8.70
CA ALA A 54 -23.37 -6.59 9.74
C ALA A 54 -22.30 -7.65 10.06
N LYS A 55 -21.58 -8.12 9.05
CA LYS A 55 -20.59 -9.19 9.19
C LYS A 55 -19.22 -8.71 9.64
N TYR A 56 -18.78 -7.54 9.18
CA TYR A 56 -17.42 -7.05 9.42
C TYR A 56 -17.36 -5.79 10.28
N ALA A 57 -18.23 -4.80 10.06
CA ALA A 57 -18.13 -3.53 10.77
C ALA A 57 -18.70 -3.60 12.20
N GLU A 58 -19.91 -4.13 12.35
CA GLU A 58 -20.58 -4.26 13.66
C GLU A 58 -19.72 -5.04 14.68
N PRO A 59 -19.14 -6.20 14.35
CA PRO A 59 -18.26 -6.89 15.29
C PRO A 59 -17.03 -6.07 15.71
N LEU A 60 -16.50 -5.21 14.83
CA LEU A 60 -15.37 -4.33 15.16
C LEU A 60 -15.78 -3.14 16.01
N ARG A 61 -17.02 -2.65 15.86
CA ARG A 61 -17.58 -1.56 16.69
C ARG A 61 -17.92 -2.04 18.11
N GLN A 62 -18.40 -3.26 18.23
CA GLN A 62 -18.86 -3.84 19.50
C GLN A 62 -17.72 -4.43 20.34
N ASP A 63 -16.65 -4.89 19.70
CA ASP A 63 -15.53 -5.57 20.35
C ASP A 63 -14.21 -4.81 20.11
N PRO A 64 -13.80 -3.96 21.07
CA PRO A 64 -12.55 -3.20 20.96
C PRO A 64 -11.32 -4.08 20.80
N GLU A 65 -11.30 -5.31 21.31
CA GLU A 65 -10.15 -6.20 21.16
C GLU A 65 -9.97 -6.64 19.71
N LYS A 66 -11.07 -6.93 18.99
CA LYS A 66 -11.00 -7.25 17.56
C LYS A 66 -10.48 -6.08 16.76
N LEU A 67 -10.98 -4.87 17.00
CA LEU A 67 -10.48 -3.67 16.33
C LEU A 67 -8.99 -3.44 16.63
N ASN A 68 -8.57 -3.57 17.89
CA ASN A 68 -7.18 -3.44 18.31
C ASN A 68 -6.27 -4.49 17.66
N ASN A 69 -6.76 -5.73 17.51
CA ASN A 69 -6.03 -6.78 16.80
C ASN A 69 -5.86 -6.41 15.32
N VAL A 70 -6.92 -5.98 14.64
CA VAL A 70 -6.81 -5.55 13.23
C VAL A 70 -5.84 -4.37 13.11
N LEU A 71 -5.92 -3.37 13.98
CA LEU A 71 -4.98 -2.24 14.01
C LEU A 71 -3.54 -2.68 14.22
N LYS A 72 -3.30 -3.58 15.17
CA LYS A 72 -1.96 -4.12 15.47
C LYS A 72 -1.38 -4.86 14.27
N TYR A 73 -2.14 -5.79 13.70
CA TYR A 73 -1.66 -6.65 12.61
C TYR A 73 -1.58 -5.92 11.26
N SER A 74 -2.39 -4.88 11.05
CA SER A 74 -2.29 -4.00 9.88
C SER A 74 -1.29 -2.84 10.04
N SER A 75 -0.73 -2.66 11.24
CA SER A 75 0.23 -1.58 11.49
C SER A 75 1.47 -1.70 10.62
N PHE A 76 2.06 -0.55 10.25
CA PHE A 76 3.28 -0.50 9.47
C PHE A 76 4.41 -1.34 10.09
N LYS A 77 4.58 -1.26 11.41
CA LYS A 77 5.59 -2.02 12.14
C LYS A 77 5.39 -3.53 11.96
N HIS A 78 4.17 -4.02 12.23
CA HIS A 78 3.89 -5.44 12.13
C HIS A 78 4.01 -5.94 10.70
N MET A 79 3.52 -5.17 9.72
CA MET A 79 3.64 -5.51 8.31
C MET A 79 5.10 -5.57 7.87
N LYS A 80 5.94 -4.63 8.31
CA LYS A 80 7.37 -4.63 8.02
C LYS A 80 8.07 -5.86 8.59
N GLU A 81 7.82 -6.17 9.86
CA GLU A 81 8.40 -7.34 10.53
C GLU A 81 7.94 -8.65 9.87
N SER A 82 6.65 -8.80 9.59
CA SER A 82 6.07 -10.00 8.98
C SER A 82 6.58 -10.20 7.55
N VAL A 83 6.57 -9.16 6.71
CA VAL A 83 7.04 -9.27 5.32
C VAL A 83 8.55 -9.52 5.26
N GLN A 84 9.33 -8.83 6.10
CA GLN A 84 10.78 -9.06 6.15
C GLN A 84 11.09 -10.51 6.57
N SER A 85 10.43 -11.01 7.62
CA SER A 85 10.60 -12.39 8.07
C SER A 85 10.26 -13.38 6.95
N SER A 86 9.13 -13.21 6.26
CA SER A 86 8.74 -14.10 5.16
C SER A 86 9.71 -14.04 3.98
N LEU A 87 10.22 -12.86 3.63
CA LEU A 87 11.21 -12.71 2.56
C LEU A 87 12.57 -13.34 2.93
N ASP A 88 13.01 -13.16 4.17
CA ASP A 88 14.24 -13.77 4.68
C ASP A 88 14.17 -15.30 4.64
N ASP A 89 13.01 -15.87 4.96
CA ASP A 89 12.78 -17.32 4.87
C ASP A 89 12.86 -17.80 3.42
N ILE A 90 12.24 -17.06 2.47
CA ILE A 90 12.27 -17.41 1.04
C ILE A 90 13.69 -17.31 0.47
N ILE A 91 14.47 -16.27 0.84
CA ILE A 91 15.85 -16.09 0.36
C ILE A 91 16.77 -17.24 0.81
N LYS A 92 16.48 -17.84 1.97
CA LYS A 92 17.24 -19.00 2.49
C LYS A 92 16.87 -20.32 1.80
N MET A 93 15.75 -20.37 1.08
CA MET A 93 15.32 -21.60 0.39
C MET A 93 16.24 -21.95 -0.79
N THR A 94 16.31 -23.24 -1.09
CA THR A 94 16.93 -23.76 -2.30
C THR A 94 16.00 -23.60 -3.50
N PRO A 95 16.53 -23.55 -4.74
CA PRO A 95 15.70 -23.51 -5.94
C PRO A 95 14.68 -24.67 -6.01
N ASP A 96 15.08 -25.86 -5.54
CA ASP A 96 14.22 -27.04 -5.49
C ASP A 96 13.08 -26.91 -4.46
N GLU A 97 13.32 -26.25 -3.33
CA GLU A 97 12.28 -25.93 -2.34
C GLU A 97 11.31 -24.87 -2.85
N ILE A 98 11.81 -23.84 -3.54
CA ILE A 98 10.97 -22.80 -4.16
C ILE A 98 10.07 -23.42 -5.23
N ALA A 99 10.59 -24.32 -6.07
CA ALA A 99 9.82 -25.00 -7.10
C ALA A 99 8.67 -25.85 -6.52
N LYS A 100 8.92 -26.50 -5.38
CA LYS A 100 7.94 -27.36 -4.67
C LYS A 100 7.00 -26.59 -3.72
N SER A 101 7.27 -25.31 -3.45
CA SER A 101 6.46 -24.50 -2.55
C SER A 101 5.10 -24.12 -3.14
N ASP A 102 4.16 -23.72 -2.27
CA ASP A 102 2.85 -23.16 -2.65
C ASP A 102 2.92 -21.66 -3.01
N LEU A 103 4.12 -21.12 -3.27
CA LEU A 103 4.28 -19.73 -3.66
C LEU A 103 3.61 -19.47 -5.03
N PRO A 104 2.96 -18.30 -5.22
CA PRO A 104 2.51 -17.86 -6.53
C PRO A 104 3.63 -17.89 -7.58
N ASP A 105 3.31 -18.28 -8.81
CA ASP A 105 4.29 -18.44 -9.90
C ASP A 105 5.12 -17.18 -10.15
N VAL A 106 4.51 -16.00 -9.98
CA VAL A 106 5.20 -14.71 -10.08
C VAL A 106 6.35 -14.62 -9.07
N LEU A 107 6.13 -15.06 -7.82
CA LEU A 107 7.18 -15.06 -6.81
C LEU A 107 8.24 -16.12 -7.12
N LYS A 108 7.84 -17.34 -7.54
CA LYS A 108 8.79 -18.39 -7.94
C LYS A 108 9.75 -17.92 -9.04
N ASN A 109 9.23 -17.21 -10.04
CA ASN A 109 10.03 -16.63 -11.12
C ASN A 109 10.97 -15.52 -10.64
N ILE A 110 10.53 -14.67 -9.72
CA ILE A 110 11.40 -13.62 -9.13
C ILE A 110 12.54 -14.27 -8.35
N PHE A 111 12.25 -15.20 -7.44
CA PHE A 111 13.27 -15.77 -6.55
C PHE A 111 14.21 -16.77 -7.22
N SER A 112 13.75 -17.50 -8.24
CA SER A 112 14.62 -18.40 -9.03
C SER A 112 15.66 -17.66 -9.87
N GLN A 113 15.43 -16.38 -10.17
CA GLN A 113 16.34 -15.55 -10.96
C GLN A 113 17.30 -14.72 -10.10
N ILE A 114 17.15 -14.70 -8.77
CA ILE A 114 18.08 -13.98 -7.89
C ILE A 114 19.41 -14.75 -7.87
N PRO A 115 20.52 -14.17 -8.36
CA PRO A 115 21.82 -14.83 -8.29
C PRO A 115 22.23 -14.96 -6.83
N LYS A 116 22.48 -16.18 -6.35
CA LYS A 116 22.99 -16.45 -4.99
C LYS A 116 24.38 -15.85 -4.74
N GLU A 117 25.04 -15.35 -5.77
CA GLU A 117 26.46 -14.96 -5.79
C GLU A 117 26.71 -13.49 -5.41
N HIS A 118 25.69 -12.67 -5.16
CA HIS A 118 25.86 -11.30 -4.66
C HIS A 118 25.52 -11.15 -3.17
N LEU A 119 25.76 -12.21 -2.39
CA LEU A 119 25.76 -12.08 -0.93
C LEU A 119 26.85 -11.05 -0.55
N PRO A 120 26.55 -10.02 0.25
CA PRO A 120 27.59 -9.20 0.86
C PRO A 120 28.66 -10.09 1.52
N ASP A 121 29.93 -9.65 1.46
CA ASP A 121 31.12 -10.39 1.94
C ASP A 121 31.03 -10.83 3.42
N ASP A 122 30.09 -10.24 4.18
CA ASP A 122 29.79 -10.60 5.56
C ASP A 122 28.85 -11.80 5.72
N GLY A 123 28.40 -12.41 4.61
CA GLY A 123 27.51 -13.56 4.58
C GLY A 123 26.06 -13.23 4.94
N SER A 124 25.68 -11.96 5.06
CA SER A 124 24.29 -11.57 5.29
C SER A 124 23.46 -11.75 4.00
N PRO A 125 22.22 -12.28 4.08
CA PRO A 125 21.35 -12.38 2.91
C PRO A 125 21.04 -10.97 2.36
N PRO A 126 20.94 -10.77 1.03
CA PRO A 126 20.51 -9.50 0.48
C PRO A 126 19.13 -9.13 1.01
N SER A 127 19.05 -8.11 1.87
CA SER A 127 17.76 -7.70 2.45
C SER A 127 16.88 -7.06 1.38
N VAL A 128 15.83 -7.78 0.95
CA VAL A 128 14.79 -7.21 0.07
C VAL A 128 13.78 -6.48 0.95
N ASN A 129 13.91 -5.16 1.02
CA ASN A 129 13.08 -4.34 1.92
C ASN A 129 11.83 -3.81 1.18
N PHE A 130 10.76 -4.63 1.13
CA PHE A 130 9.51 -4.26 0.46
C PHE A 130 8.74 -3.14 1.20
N ILE A 131 8.84 -3.11 2.54
CA ILE A 131 8.16 -2.13 3.40
C ILE A 131 9.16 -1.07 3.89
N ARG A 132 9.22 0.06 3.17
CA ARG A 132 10.28 1.08 3.33
C ARG A 132 10.15 1.96 4.59
N LYS A 133 9.38 3.06 4.49
CA LYS A 133 9.27 4.10 5.54
C LYS A 133 7.86 4.35 6.08
N GLY A 134 6.81 4.21 5.25
CA GLY A 134 5.43 4.38 5.70
C GLY A 134 5.05 5.79 6.16
N ILE A 135 5.67 6.82 5.59
CA ILE A 135 5.46 8.23 5.99
C ILE A 135 4.97 9.07 4.82
N ILE A 136 4.18 10.09 5.13
CA ILE A 136 3.66 11.08 4.18
C ILE A 136 4.72 12.16 3.96
N GLY A 137 4.87 12.64 2.73
CA GLY A 137 5.68 13.83 2.45
C GLY A 137 7.20 13.59 2.31
N ASP A 138 7.70 12.36 2.43
CA ASP A 138 9.14 12.06 2.30
C ASP A 138 9.72 12.51 0.95
N TRP A 139 8.89 12.67 -0.08
CA TRP A 139 9.29 13.19 -1.39
C TRP A 139 9.99 14.55 -1.30
N ARG A 140 9.64 15.40 -0.31
CA ARG A 140 10.30 16.71 -0.09
C ARG A 140 11.78 16.60 0.25
N ASN A 141 12.23 15.43 0.74
CA ASN A 141 13.64 15.17 1.03
C ASN A 141 14.44 14.69 -0.20
N HIS A 142 13.77 14.35 -1.30
CA HIS A 142 14.42 13.81 -2.51
C HIS A 142 14.36 14.77 -3.70
N PHE A 143 13.42 15.72 -3.68
CA PHE A 143 13.20 16.66 -4.78
C PHE A 143 13.86 18.00 -4.46
N SER A 144 14.49 18.61 -5.46
CA SER A 144 14.86 20.02 -5.37
C SER A 144 13.61 20.91 -5.41
N GLU A 145 13.74 22.18 -5.03
CA GLU A 145 12.65 23.15 -5.11
C GLU A 145 12.10 23.29 -6.54
N ASP A 146 12.99 23.35 -7.54
CA ASP A 146 12.59 23.42 -8.95
C ASP A 146 11.83 22.17 -9.42
N GLN A 147 12.24 20.97 -8.97
CA GLN A 147 11.55 19.74 -9.30
C GLN A 147 10.17 19.67 -8.64
N SER A 148 10.09 20.10 -7.37
CA SER A 148 8.84 20.19 -6.61
C SER A 148 7.85 21.12 -7.31
N LYS A 149 8.31 22.33 -7.67
CA LYS A 149 7.49 23.32 -8.39
C LYS A 149 6.98 22.80 -9.74
N ARG A 150 7.82 22.09 -10.50
CA ARG A 150 7.40 21.46 -11.77
C ARG A 150 6.35 20.38 -11.55
N MET A 151 6.44 19.61 -10.48
CA MET A 151 5.44 18.60 -10.12
C MET A 151 4.10 19.25 -9.74
N ASP A 152 4.12 20.31 -8.93
CA ASP A 152 2.92 21.04 -8.52
C ASP A 152 2.20 21.66 -9.71
N GLN A 153 2.96 22.30 -10.62
CA GLN A 153 2.41 22.86 -11.87
C GLN A 153 1.75 21.77 -12.72
N LYS A 154 2.44 20.65 -12.94
CA LYS A 154 1.91 19.55 -13.74
C LYS A 154 0.69 18.89 -13.09
N PHE A 155 0.67 18.80 -11.76
CA PHE A 155 -0.49 18.30 -11.03
C PHE A 155 -1.69 19.23 -11.21
N ALA A 156 -1.51 20.54 -11.03
CA ALA A 156 -2.56 21.53 -11.21
C ALA A 156 -3.12 21.54 -12.66
N GLU A 157 -2.25 21.46 -13.66
CA GLU A 157 -2.65 21.36 -15.07
C GLU A 157 -3.48 20.11 -15.35
N ARG A 158 -3.06 18.94 -14.84
CA ARG A 158 -3.72 17.65 -15.11
C ARG A 158 -5.02 17.45 -14.37
N THR A 159 -5.19 18.13 -13.23
CA THR A 159 -6.37 18.01 -12.37
C THR A 159 -7.34 19.19 -12.53
N LYS A 160 -7.02 20.14 -13.42
CA LYS A 160 -7.87 21.29 -13.72
C LYS A 160 -9.27 20.85 -14.13
N GLY A 161 -10.28 21.46 -13.51
CA GLY A 161 -11.69 21.14 -13.77
C GLY A 161 -12.19 19.87 -13.06
N THR A 162 -11.35 19.23 -12.24
CA THR A 162 -11.74 18.14 -11.34
C THR A 162 -11.66 18.64 -9.89
N ASP A 163 -12.19 17.83 -8.98
CA ASP A 163 -12.08 18.07 -7.54
C ASP A 163 -10.99 17.22 -6.87
N ILE A 164 -10.18 16.53 -7.67
CA ILE A 164 -8.99 15.78 -7.23
C ILE A 164 -8.08 16.64 -6.34
N PRO A 165 -7.81 17.94 -6.61
CA PRO A 165 -6.99 18.76 -5.72
C PRO A 165 -7.54 18.87 -4.31
N ASN A 166 -8.86 18.76 -4.12
CA ASN A 166 -9.48 18.85 -2.80
C ASN A 166 -9.07 17.70 -1.88
N LEU A 167 -8.72 16.55 -2.44
CA LEU A 167 -8.34 15.36 -1.68
C LEU A 167 -6.99 15.52 -0.96
N TRP A 168 -6.09 16.36 -1.50
CA TRP A 168 -4.74 16.55 -0.96
C TRP A 168 -4.46 17.98 -0.46
N LYS A 169 -5.51 18.80 -0.26
CA LYS A 169 -5.37 20.19 0.24
C LYS A 169 -4.54 20.34 1.51
N ASN A 170 -4.58 19.32 2.38
CA ASN A 170 -3.88 19.36 3.67
C ASN A 170 -2.43 18.84 3.59
N TYR A 171 -1.98 18.33 2.44
CA TYR A 171 -0.68 17.68 2.29
C TYR A 171 0.23 18.33 1.23
N MET A 172 -0.34 19.18 0.36
CA MET A 172 0.38 19.95 -0.67
C MET A 172 0.93 21.25 -0.12
#